data_AF-K0TH71-F1
#
_entry.id   AF-K0TH71-F1
#
_cell.length_a   1.000
_cell.length_b   1.000
_cell.length_c   1.000
_cell.angle_alpha   90.00
_cell.angle_beta   90.00
_cell.angle_gamma   90.00
#
_symmetry.space_group_name_H-M   'P 1'
#
loop_
_entity.id
_entity.type
_entity.pdbx_description
1 polymer ?
#
loop_
_entity_poly.entity_id
_entity_poly.type
_entity_poly.pdbx_seq_one_letter_code
_entity_poly.pdbx_strand_id
1 'polypeptide(L)'
;MRRAVELWTEAAELGSIKALHSLGNAYFHGDGVQEDKGKAVELHKKAAVQGHVIARNNLGNHEARKGDLDRAIKHWLISAKMGYEKSVQNIKKLFMAGVGTKDQYMEALRGYQNAVEEMESHDRDEAKRLGY
;
A
#
# COMPACT_ATOMS: atom_id res chain seq x y z
N MET A 1 -11.31 -11.16 -18.44
CA MET A 1 -10.03 -10.73 -17.86
C MET A 1 -9.10 -10.02 -18.83
N ARG A 2 -8.82 -10.52 -20.06
CA ARG A 2 -7.94 -9.81 -21.03
C ARG A 2 -8.35 -8.36 -21.31
N ARG A 3 -9.64 -8.11 -21.56
CA ARG A 3 -10.17 -6.75 -21.74
C ARG A 3 -9.97 -5.82 -20.54
N ALA A 4 -9.93 -6.36 -19.32
CA ALA A 4 -9.67 -5.55 -18.11
C ALA A 4 -8.19 -5.14 -18.05
N VAL A 5 -7.28 -6.04 -18.42
CA VAL A 5 -5.84 -5.76 -18.51
C VAL A 5 -5.57 -4.68 -19.57
N GLU A 6 -6.21 -4.75 -20.73
CA GLU A 6 -6.11 -3.72 -21.78
C GLU A 6 -6.52 -2.35 -21.23
N LEU A 7 -7.72 -2.25 -20.64
CA LEU A 7 -8.21 -0.99 -20.04
C LEU A 7 -7.32 -0.48 -18.90
N TRP A 8 -6.79 -1.37 -18.04
CA TRP A 8 -5.86 -0.96 -17.00
C TRP A 8 -4.51 -0.52 -17.57
N THR A 9 -4.08 -1.08 -18.69
CA THR A 9 -2.84 -0.68 -19.37
C THR A 9 -2.99 0.73 -19.92
N GLU A 10 -4.05 0.99 -20.69
CA GLU A 10 -4.37 2.33 -21.21
C GLU A 10 -4.50 3.35 -20.07
N ALA A 11 -5.27 3.03 -19.03
CA ALA A 11 -5.43 3.93 -17.88
C ALA A 11 -4.12 4.15 -17.11
N ALA A 12 -3.26 3.14 -17.00
CA ALA A 12 -1.95 3.27 -16.36
C ALA A 12 -1.00 4.17 -17.18
N GLU A 13 -1.05 4.09 -18.51
CA GLU A 13 -0.32 5.00 -19.41
C GLU A 13 -0.79 6.45 -19.28
N LEU A 14 -2.08 6.64 -19.01
CA LEU A 14 -2.66 7.94 -18.67
C LEU A 14 -2.41 8.39 -17.21
N GLY A 15 -1.60 7.65 -16.45
CA GLY A 15 -1.20 8.02 -15.09
C GLY A 15 -2.15 7.54 -13.98
N SER A 16 -3.10 6.66 -14.27
CA SER A 16 -4.00 6.13 -13.24
C SER A 16 -3.26 5.22 -12.26
N ILE A 17 -3.09 5.74 -11.04
CA ILE A 17 -2.47 5.04 -9.90
C ILE A 17 -3.22 3.74 -9.57
N LYS A 18 -4.56 3.77 -9.61
CA LYS A 18 -5.41 2.59 -9.36
C LYS A 18 -5.22 1.54 -10.47
N ALA A 19 -5.09 1.98 -11.71
CA ALA A 19 -4.85 1.07 -12.83
C ALA A 19 -3.46 0.40 -12.72
N LEU A 20 -2.43 1.15 -12.32
CA LEU A 20 -1.10 0.57 -12.02
C LEU A 20 -1.19 -0.53 -10.95
N HIS A 21 -1.95 -0.30 -9.87
CA HIS A 21 -2.16 -1.32 -8.83
C HIS A 21 -2.93 -2.55 -9.34
N SER A 22 -4.03 -2.34 -10.07
CA SER A 22 -4.83 -3.43 -10.64
C SER A 22 -4.05 -4.26 -11.66
N LEU A 23 -3.30 -3.61 -12.55
CA LEU A 23 -2.43 -4.28 -13.50
C LEU A 23 -1.32 -5.06 -12.79
N GLY A 24 -0.75 -4.50 -11.72
CA GLY A 24 0.19 -5.23 -10.86
C GLY A 24 -0.40 -6.50 -10.25
N ASN A 25 -1.66 -6.45 -9.78
CA ASN A 25 -2.34 -7.64 -9.26
C ASN A 25 -2.62 -8.66 -10.36
N ALA A 26 -3.00 -8.21 -11.56
CA ALA A 26 -3.23 -9.08 -12.70
C ALA A 26 -1.97 -9.89 -13.06
N TYR A 27 -0.81 -9.22 -13.13
CA TYR A 27 0.47 -9.91 -13.34
C TYR A 27 0.88 -10.79 -12.16
N PHE A 28 0.53 -10.44 -10.93
CA PHE A 28 0.87 -11.24 -9.76
C PHE A 28 0.12 -12.58 -9.71
N HIS A 29 -1.14 -12.59 -10.17
CA HIS A 29 -2.03 -13.76 -10.12
C HIS A 29 -2.19 -14.47 -11.48
N GLY A 30 -1.72 -13.87 -12.58
CA GLY A 30 -1.98 -14.38 -13.92
C GLY A 30 -3.43 -14.14 -14.41
N ASP A 31 -4.10 -13.11 -13.88
CA ASP A 31 -5.51 -12.84 -14.18
C ASP A 31 -5.67 -12.12 -15.52
N GLY A 32 -5.84 -12.91 -16.59
CA GLY A 32 -5.99 -12.38 -17.95
C GLY A 32 -4.66 -11.96 -18.61
N VAL A 33 -3.54 -12.19 -17.95
CA VAL A 33 -2.16 -12.11 -18.47
C VAL A 33 -1.37 -13.31 -17.99
N GLN A 34 -0.25 -13.61 -18.64
CA GLN A 34 0.71 -14.55 -18.08
C GLN A 34 1.24 -14.03 -16.74
N GLU A 35 1.28 -14.89 -15.72
CA GLU A 35 1.84 -14.53 -14.42
C GLU A 35 3.30 -14.05 -14.58
N ASP A 36 3.57 -12.87 -14.02
CA ASP A 36 4.90 -12.28 -13.95
C ASP A 36 5.02 -11.45 -12.66
N LYS A 37 5.55 -12.10 -11.62
CA LYS A 37 5.75 -11.47 -10.30
C LYS A 37 6.77 -10.33 -10.36
N GLY A 38 7.73 -10.36 -11.27
CA GLY A 38 8.70 -9.27 -11.44
C GLY A 38 8.01 -8.01 -11.96
N LYS A 39 7.22 -8.15 -13.02
CA LYS A 39 6.43 -7.06 -13.59
C LYS A 39 5.38 -6.54 -12.61
N ALA A 40 4.73 -7.42 -11.85
CA ALA A 40 3.80 -7.04 -10.80
C ALA A 40 4.44 -6.12 -9.75
N VAL A 41 5.64 -6.47 -9.28
CA VAL A 41 6.38 -5.67 -8.30
C VAL A 41 6.75 -4.29 -8.87
N GLU A 42 7.19 -4.21 -10.12
CA GLU A 42 7.50 -2.92 -10.75
C GLU A 42 6.26 -2.02 -10.87
N LEU A 43 5.11 -2.59 -11.21
CA LEU A 43 3.84 -1.86 -11.26
C LEU A 43 3.39 -1.40 -9.86
N HIS A 44 3.51 -2.27 -8.84
CA HIS A 44 3.24 -1.90 -7.46
C HIS A 44 4.20 -0.83 -6.94
N LYS A 45 5.49 -0.85 -7.33
CA LYS A 45 6.46 0.22 -7.03
C LYS A 45 6.02 1.54 -7.62
N LYS A 46 5.65 1.57 -8.91
CA LYS A 46 5.16 2.79 -9.57
C LYS A 46 3.91 3.35 -8.86
N ALA A 47 2.93 2.50 -8.57
CA ALA A 47 1.73 2.91 -7.83
C ALA A 47 2.06 3.42 -6.42
N ALA A 48 2.95 2.72 -5.70
CA ALA A 48 3.34 3.08 -4.34
C ALA A 48 4.10 4.42 -4.28
N VAL A 49 4.98 4.71 -5.24
CA VAL A 49 5.68 6.00 -5.37
C VAL A 49 4.69 7.14 -5.58
N GLN A 50 3.60 6.90 -6.30
CA GLN A 50 2.53 7.87 -6.52
C GLN A 50 1.50 7.92 -5.38
N GLY A 51 1.76 7.28 -4.24
CA GLY A 51 0.89 7.35 -3.06
C GLY A 51 -0.20 6.27 -2.98
N HIS A 52 -0.14 5.20 -3.78
CA HIS A 52 -1.07 4.09 -3.59
C HIS A 52 -0.74 3.26 -2.36
N VAL A 53 -1.53 3.43 -1.30
CA VAL A 53 -1.24 2.83 0.00
C VAL A 53 -1.27 1.30 -0.03
N ILE A 54 -2.23 0.69 -0.73
CA ILE A 54 -2.34 -0.76 -0.82
C ILE A 54 -1.17 -1.34 -1.63
N ALA A 55 -0.68 -0.62 -2.65
CA ALA A 55 0.47 -1.08 -3.42
C ALA A 55 1.74 -1.05 -2.56
N ARG A 56 1.90 -0.01 -1.72
CA ARG A 56 2.98 0.07 -0.74
C ARG A 56 2.95 -1.11 0.24
N ASN A 57 1.77 -1.48 0.75
CA ASN A 57 1.61 -2.68 1.59
C ASN A 57 1.95 -3.99 0.84
N ASN A 58 1.55 -4.09 -0.43
CA ASN A 58 1.84 -5.27 -1.25
C ASN A 58 3.35 -5.46 -1.47
N LEU A 59 4.11 -4.37 -1.63
CA LEU A 59 5.58 -4.45 -1.64
C LEU A 59 6.13 -4.99 -0.32
N GLY A 60 5.61 -4.54 0.82
CA GLY A 60 5.99 -5.10 2.11
C GLY A 60 5.71 -6.60 2.22
N ASN A 61 4.54 -7.04 1.75
CA ASN A 61 4.21 -8.47 1.71
C ASN A 61 5.10 -9.27 0.76
N HIS A 62 5.59 -8.64 -0.33
CA HIS A 62 6.52 -9.28 -1.25
C HIS A 62 7.90 -9.44 -0.63
N GLU A 63 8.46 -8.40 -0.01
CA GLU A 63 9.75 -8.47 0.69
C GLU A 63 9.70 -9.47 1.86
N ALA A 64 8.61 -9.50 2.62
CA ALA A 64 8.42 -10.48 3.69
C ALA A 64 8.43 -11.93 3.19
N ARG A 65 7.80 -12.21 2.03
CA ARG A 65 7.83 -13.54 1.40
C ARG A 65 9.22 -13.93 0.90
N LYS A 66 10.07 -12.95 0.58
CA LYS A 66 11.49 -13.17 0.26
C LYS A 66 12.36 -13.36 1.52
N GLY A 67 11.81 -13.18 2.71
CA GLY A 67 12.55 -13.21 3.97
C GLY A 67 13.22 -11.88 4.35
N ASP A 68 13.07 -10.82 3.55
CA ASP A 68 13.61 -9.50 3.86
C ASP A 68 12.61 -8.71 4.71
N LEU A 69 12.59 -9.06 6.00
CA LEU A 69 11.67 -8.46 6.96
C LEU A 69 11.99 -6.99 7.24
N ASP A 70 13.24 -6.58 7.15
CA ASP A 70 13.64 -5.17 7.33
C ASP A 70 13.05 -4.28 6.24
N ARG A 71 13.11 -4.71 4.97
CA ARG A 71 12.44 -3.99 3.87
C ARG A 71 10.93 -4.10 3.99
N ALA A 72 10.39 -5.24 4.42
CA ALA A 72 8.97 -5.39 4.63
C ALA A 72 8.42 -4.37 5.64
N ILE A 73 9.08 -4.26 6.80
CA ILE A 73 8.73 -3.31 7.86
C ILE A 73 8.80 -1.88 7.34
N LYS A 74 9.83 -1.50 6.58
CA LYS A 74 9.92 -0.16 5.97
C LYS A 74 8.72 0.16 5.08
N HIS A 75 8.33 -0.78 4.21
CA HIS A 75 7.16 -0.62 3.35
C HIS A 75 5.86 -0.50 4.15
N TRP A 76 5.66 -1.35 5.17
CA TRP A 76 4.48 -1.31 6.02
C TRP A 76 4.44 -0.04 6.88
N LEU A 77 5.56 0.45 7.40
CA LEU A 77 5.61 1.71 8.16
C LEU A 77 5.17 2.90 7.31
N ILE A 78 5.66 3.00 6.07
CA ILE A 78 5.21 4.03 5.14
C ILE A 78 3.71 3.90 4.87
N SER A 79 3.24 2.68 4.60
CA SER A 79 1.83 2.44 4.34
C SER A 79 0.92 2.71 5.55
N ALA A 80 1.40 2.45 6.78
CA ALA A 80 0.69 2.78 8.01
C ALA A 80 0.59 4.30 8.20
N LYS A 81 1.67 5.04 7.94
CA LYS A 81 1.69 6.52 7.93
C LYS A 81 0.80 7.15 6.86
N MET A 82 0.34 6.36 5.90
CA MET A 82 -0.65 6.75 4.88
C MET A 82 -2.07 6.25 5.24
N GLY A 83 -2.29 5.83 6.49
CA GLY A 83 -3.62 5.45 6.98
C GLY A 83 -4.06 4.01 6.66
N TYR A 84 -3.15 3.07 6.37
CA TYR A 84 -3.55 1.69 6.09
C TYR A 84 -3.33 0.73 7.27
N GLU A 85 -4.45 0.35 7.89
CA GLU A 85 -4.46 -0.47 9.10
C GLU A 85 -3.82 -1.84 8.91
N LYS A 86 -4.00 -2.50 7.75
CA LYS A 86 -3.41 -3.84 7.53
C LYS A 86 -1.89 -3.83 7.64
N SER A 87 -1.23 -2.72 7.30
CA SER A 87 0.21 -2.57 7.47
C SER A 87 0.61 -2.53 8.95
N VAL A 88 -0.20 -1.86 9.79
CA VAL A 88 -0.04 -1.90 11.26
C VAL A 88 -0.21 -3.33 11.78
N GLN A 89 -1.23 -4.05 11.31
CA GLN A 89 -1.47 -5.44 11.70
C GLN A 89 -0.33 -6.39 11.27
N ASN A 90 0.30 -6.16 10.12
CA ASN A 90 1.47 -6.92 9.69
C ASN A 90 2.67 -6.70 10.62
N ILE A 91 2.95 -5.45 11.00
CA ILE A 91 4.03 -5.14 11.95
C ILE A 91 3.71 -5.70 13.34
N LYS A 92 2.46 -5.63 13.78
CA LYS A 92 1.98 -6.26 15.03
C LYS A 92 2.27 -7.76 15.06
N LYS A 93 1.98 -8.47 13.96
CA LYS A 93 2.26 -9.91 13.84
C LYS A 93 3.75 -10.21 13.99
N LEU A 94 4.63 -9.41 13.37
CA LEU A 94 6.07 -9.58 13.53
C LEU A 94 6.52 -9.31 14.97
N PHE A 95 5.99 -8.29 15.61
CA PHE A 95 6.27 -8.00 17.02
C PHE A 95 5.85 -9.16 17.94
N MET A 96 4.63 -9.68 17.75
CA MET A 96 4.12 -10.83 18.52
C MET A 96 4.93 -12.11 18.27
N ALA A 97 5.53 -12.26 17.10
CA ALA A 97 6.42 -13.36 16.77
C ALA A 97 7.86 -13.17 17.30
N GLY A 98 8.15 -12.06 17.99
CA GLY A 98 9.48 -11.75 18.53
C GLY A 98 10.52 -11.31 17.48
N VAL A 99 10.10 -11.08 16.24
CA VAL A 99 10.98 -10.64 15.14
C VAL A 99 10.94 -9.12 14.96
N GLY A 100 9.76 -8.52 15.12
CA GLY A 100 9.59 -7.07 15.14
C GLY A 100 9.84 -6.49 16.52
N THR A 101 10.23 -5.22 16.59
CA THR A 101 10.43 -4.52 17.86
C THR A 101 9.16 -3.81 18.33
N LYS A 102 9.07 -3.55 19.63
CA LYS A 102 7.99 -2.73 20.20
C LYS A 102 7.96 -1.33 19.56
N ASP A 103 9.14 -0.75 19.33
CA ASP A 103 9.26 0.59 18.75
C ASP A 103 8.72 0.65 17.32
N GLN A 104 9.00 -0.36 16.49
CA GLN A 104 8.45 -0.45 15.13
C GLN A 104 6.92 -0.54 15.15
N TYR A 105 6.35 -1.32 16.07
CA TYR A 105 4.90 -1.40 16.21
C TYR A 105 4.28 -0.08 16.69
N MET A 106 4.89 0.56 17.69
CA MET A 106 4.45 1.87 18.18
C MET A 106 4.56 2.96 17.11
N GLU A 107 5.60 2.93 16.28
CA GLU A 107 5.75 3.85 15.16
C GLU A 107 4.63 3.65 14.13
N ALA A 108 4.29 2.40 13.80
CA ALA A 108 3.19 2.10 12.88
C ALA A 108 1.84 2.62 13.41
N LEU A 109 1.55 2.40 14.69
CA LEU A 109 0.34 2.89 15.35
C LEU A 109 0.25 4.42 15.34
N ARG A 110 1.34 5.11 15.72
CA ARG A 110 1.39 6.58 15.72
C ARG A 110 1.20 7.14 14.31
N GLY A 111 1.89 6.56 13.33
CA GLY A 111 1.75 6.97 11.93
C GLY A 111 0.32 6.83 11.41
N TYR A 112 -0.34 5.71 11.73
CA TYR A 112 -1.74 5.48 11.36
C TYR A 112 -2.68 6.46 12.05
N GLN A 113 -2.51 6.68 13.36
CA GLN A 113 -3.34 7.62 14.12
C GLN A 113 -3.23 9.05 13.57
N ASN A 114 -2.02 9.52 13.29
CA ASN A 114 -1.80 10.84 12.70
C ASN A 114 -2.51 10.98 11.34
N ALA A 115 -2.45 9.94 10.49
CA ALA A 115 -3.13 9.97 9.19
C ALA A 115 -4.66 10.07 9.32
N VAL A 116 -5.25 9.38 10.31
CA VAL A 116 -6.69 9.45 10.59
C VAL A 116 -7.07 10.83 11.12
N GLU A 117 -6.31 11.37 12.07
CA GLU A 117 -6.54 12.70 12.64
C GLU A 117 -6.43 13.82 11.60
N GLU A 118 -5.45 13.73 10.69
CA GLU A 118 -5.30 14.67 9.59
C GLU A 118 -6.55 14.66 8.68
N MET A 119 -7.08 13.49 8.34
CA MET A 119 -8.32 13.38 7.54
C MET A 119 -9.51 14.05 8.24
N GLU A 120 -9.74 13.75 9.52
CA GLU A 120 -10.84 14.35 10.30
C GLU A 120 -10.69 15.87 10.45
N SER A 121 -9.46 16.38 10.52
CA SER A 121 -9.19 17.82 10.57
C SER A 121 -9.54 18.54 9.27
N HIS A 122 -9.22 17.94 8.11
CA HIS A 122 -9.56 18.51 6.80
C HIS A 122 -11.07 18.58 6.61
N ASP A 123 -11.79 17.51 6.95
CA ASP A 123 -13.26 17.46 6.86
C ASP A 123 -13.90 18.52 7.79
N ARG A 124 -13.37 18.69 9.01
CA ARG A 124 -13.83 19.72 9.95
C ARG A 124 -13.60 21.13 9.41
N ASP A 125 -12.44 21.40 8.84
CA ASP A 125 -12.10 22.73 8.31
C ASP A 125 -12.87 23.03 7.02
N GLU A 126 -13.15 22.01 6.18
CA GLU A 126 -14.03 22.12 5.03
C GLU A 126 -15.48 22.41 5.45
N ALA A 127 -16.01 21.70 6.45
CA ALA A 127 -17.35 21.95 6.99
C ALA A 127 -17.52 23.40 7.49
N LYS A 128 -16.52 23.90 8.25
CA LYS A 128 -16.49 25.31 8.70
C LYS A 128 -16.42 26.30 7.53
N ARG A 129 -15.63 26.01 6.49
CA ARG A 129 -15.53 26.85 5.29
C ARG A 129 -16.85 26.92 4.53
N LEU A 130 -17.60 25.83 4.51
CA LEU A 130 -18.89 25.72 3.83
C LEU A 130 -20.07 26.30 4.65
N GLY A 131 -19.84 26.72 5.89
CA GLY A 131 -20.83 27.44 6.70
C GLY A 131 -21.91 26.55 7.33
N TYR A 132 -21.62 25.25 7.50
CA TYR A 132 -22.44 24.32 8.27
C TYR A 132 -22.09 24.34 9.77
#